data_AF-A0A8S3IQ98-F1
#
_entry.id   AF-A0A8S3IQ98-F1
#
_cell.length_a   1.000
_cell.length_b   1.000
_cell.length_c   1.000
_cell.angle_alpha   90.00
_cell.angle_beta   90.00
_cell.angle_gamma   90.00
#
_symmetry.space_group_name_H-M   'P 1'
#
loop_
_entity.id
_entity.type
_entity.pdbx_description
1 polymer ?
#
loop_
_entity_poly.entity_id
_entity_poly.type
_entity_poly.pdbx_seq_one_letter_code
_entity_poly.pdbx_strand_id
1 'polypeptide(L)'
;LHDADGIIHIASPVHLTVTDPEKDFLLSAINGTINVLHAAHKYNQNYPKKIKRIVITSSFAAVNDASKGLRSVYSYTEKDWCPLTYADGLAAKNDHLTAYRAPKTCAERAAWEFLDKEKPSSTIAT
;
A
#
# COMPACT_ATOMS: atom_id res chain seq x y z
N LEU A 1 -6.21 19.26 4.80
CA LEU A 1 -6.10 18.66 6.15
C LEU A 1 -6.63 19.57 7.27
N HIS A 2 -6.82 20.87 7.03
CA HIS A 2 -7.10 21.86 8.08
C HIS A 2 -8.31 21.56 9.00
N ASP A 3 -9.31 20.83 8.53
CA ASP A 3 -10.50 20.47 9.32
C ASP A 3 -10.67 18.97 9.58
N ALA A 4 -9.74 18.12 9.14
CA ALA A 4 -9.86 16.67 9.26
C ALA A 4 -9.26 16.15 10.58
N ASP A 5 -9.87 15.11 11.15
CA ASP A 5 -9.32 14.34 12.28
C ASP A 5 -8.65 13.02 11.82
N GLY A 6 -8.95 12.57 10.61
CA GLY A 6 -8.42 11.33 10.04
C GLY A 6 -8.41 11.32 8.53
N ILE A 7 -7.73 10.34 7.94
CA ILE A 7 -7.62 10.13 6.50
C ILE A 7 -8.01 8.69 6.17
N ILE A 8 -8.83 8.51 5.13
CA ILE A 8 -9.09 7.20 4.54
C ILE A 8 -8.54 7.23 3.11
N HIS A 9 -7.41 6.56 2.89
CA HIS A 9 -6.74 6.51 1.60
C HIS A 9 -7.20 5.30 0.80
N ILE A 10 -8.16 5.54 -0.09
CA ILE A 10 -8.79 4.52 -0.95
C ILE A 10 -8.21 4.56 -2.38
N ALA A 11 -7.68 5.71 -2.79
CA ALA A 11 -7.19 5.92 -4.14
C ALA A 11 -5.95 5.08 -4.42
N SER A 12 -6.02 4.21 -5.43
CA SER A 12 -4.93 3.35 -5.86
C SER A 12 -5.18 2.93 -7.32
N PRO A 13 -4.14 2.79 -8.16
CA PRO A 13 -4.34 2.43 -9.56
C PRO A 13 -5.02 1.05 -9.69
N VAL A 14 -6.09 1.00 -10.48
CA VAL A 14 -6.78 -0.24 -10.87
C VAL A 14 -7.13 -0.13 -12.35
N HIS A 15 -6.21 -0.54 -13.20
CA HIS A 15 -6.43 -0.60 -14.64
C HIS A 15 -6.18 -2.03 -15.14
N LEU A 16 -6.94 -2.47 -16.13
CA LEU A 16 -6.78 -3.80 -16.72
C LEU A 16 -5.70 -3.84 -17.82
N THR A 17 -5.28 -2.67 -18.31
CA THR A 17 -4.28 -2.54 -19.37
C THR A 17 -3.05 -1.85 -18.79
N VAL A 18 -1.87 -2.44 -18.98
CA VAL A 18 -0.60 -1.95 -18.47
C VAL A 18 0.34 -1.71 -19.63
N THR A 19 0.84 -0.48 -19.78
CA THR A 19 1.83 -0.16 -20.83
C THR A 19 3.22 -0.07 -20.21
N ASP A 20 3.32 0.60 -19.05
CA ASP A 20 4.53 0.73 -18.24
C ASP A 20 4.22 0.26 -16.80
N PRO A 21 4.53 -1.01 -16.44
CA PRO A 21 4.24 -1.56 -15.12
C PRO A 21 4.82 -0.74 -13.96
N GLU A 22 5.96 -0.08 -14.19
CA GLU A 22 6.62 0.72 -13.19
C GLU A 22 5.85 2.01 -12.91
N LYS A 23 5.61 2.81 -13.94
CA LYS A 23 4.95 4.12 -13.78
C LYS A 23 3.46 4.00 -13.53
N ASP A 24 2.79 3.13 -14.28
CA ASP A 24 1.32 3.04 -14.26
C ASP A 24 0.82 2.39 -12.96
N PHE A 25 1.62 1.51 -12.35
CA PHE A 25 1.21 0.73 -11.17
C PHE A 25 2.14 0.86 -9.98
N LEU A 26 3.39 0.42 -10.08
CA LEU A 26 4.29 0.33 -8.92
C LEU A 26 4.51 1.68 -8.26
N LEU A 27 5.06 2.64 -9.00
CA LEU A 27 5.35 3.98 -8.48
C LEU A 27 4.07 4.72 -8.11
N SER A 28 2.99 4.57 -8.89
CA SER A 28 1.70 5.19 -8.59
C SER A 28 1.13 4.72 -7.25
N ALA A 29 1.13 3.40 -6.98
CA ALA A 29 0.64 2.85 -5.73
C ALA A 29 1.54 3.20 -4.53
N ILE A 30 2.87 3.04 -4.69
CA ILE A 30 3.84 3.29 -3.61
C ILE A 30 3.86 4.79 -3.26
N ASN A 31 4.07 5.65 -4.26
CA ASN A 31 4.18 7.09 -4.02
C ASN A 31 2.84 7.68 -3.60
N GLY A 32 1.72 7.20 -4.14
CA GLY A 32 0.39 7.61 -3.69
C GLY A 32 0.20 7.41 -2.19
N THR A 33 0.58 6.23 -1.70
CA THR A 33 0.48 5.86 -0.29
C THR A 33 1.45 6.69 0.57
N ILE A 34 2.73 6.71 0.21
CA ILE A 34 3.79 7.39 0.97
C ILE A 34 3.58 8.92 1.00
N ASN A 35 3.10 9.53 -0.07
CA ASN A 35 2.84 10.96 -0.11
C ASN A 35 1.74 11.38 0.88
N VAL A 36 0.67 10.57 1.01
CA VAL A 36 -0.39 10.83 1.99
C VAL A 36 0.16 10.76 3.42
N LEU A 37 1.00 9.77 3.70
CA LEU A 37 1.64 9.59 5.00
C LEU A 37 2.58 10.75 5.34
N HIS A 38 3.47 11.14 4.43
CA HIS A 38 4.35 12.30 4.62
C HIS A 38 3.56 13.60 4.78
N ALA A 39 2.50 13.80 3.99
CA ALA A 39 1.66 14.99 4.11
C ALA A 39 1.01 15.10 5.49
N ALA A 40 0.47 13.99 6.00
CA ALA A 40 -0.12 13.94 7.33
C ALA A 40 0.92 14.14 8.44
N HIS A 41 2.08 13.51 8.33
CA HIS A 41 3.18 13.65 9.29
C HIS A 41 3.69 15.09 9.34
N LYS A 42 4.00 15.68 8.19
CA LYS A 42 4.41 17.08 8.08
C LYS A 42 3.33 18.02 8.61
N TYR A 43 2.06 17.78 8.29
CA TYR A 43 0.96 18.57 8.83
C TYR A 43 0.94 18.53 10.37
N ASN A 44 1.08 17.33 10.95
CA ASN A 44 1.14 17.15 12.39
C ASN A 44 2.35 17.80 13.06
N GLN A 45 3.44 18.07 12.35
CA GLN A 45 4.57 18.82 12.90
C GLN A 45 4.30 20.34 12.94
N ASN A 46 3.52 20.85 11.99
CA ASN A 46 3.41 22.30 11.76
C ASN A 46 2.12 22.94 12.30
N TYR A 47 1.08 22.16 12.57
CA TYR A 47 -0.24 22.69 12.95
C TYR A 47 -0.73 22.16 14.30
N PRO A 48 -1.52 22.94 15.07
CA PRO A 48 -2.02 22.51 16.39
C PRO A 48 -3.06 21.39 16.28
N LYS A 49 -3.98 21.47 15.30
CA LYS A 49 -4.89 20.38 14.98
C LYS A 49 -4.09 19.25 14.34
N LYS A 50 -4.29 18.02 14.81
CA LYS A 50 -3.55 16.83 14.36
C LYS A 50 -4.48 15.86 13.66
N ILE A 51 -3.98 15.24 12.60
CA ILE A 51 -4.52 13.99 12.06
C ILE A 51 -4.18 12.88 13.06
N LYS A 52 -5.19 12.15 13.52
CA LYS A 52 -5.05 11.14 14.58
C LYS A 52 -4.95 9.73 14.01
N ARG A 53 -5.65 9.48 12.89
CA ARG A 53 -5.74 8.15 12.29
C ARG A 53 -5.70 8.20 10.77
N ILE A 54 -4.96 7.27 10.18
CA ILE A 54 -4.89 7.06 8.75
C ILE A 54 -5.25 5.59 8.49
N VAL A 55 -6.25 5.37 7.64
CA VAL A 55 -6.65 4.03 7.17
C VAL A 55 -6.31 3.96 5.69
N ILE A 56 -5.52 2.97 5.31
CA ILE A 56 -5.17 2.70 3.92
C ILE A 56 -6.02 1.52 3.47
N THR A 57 -6.72 1.64 2.34
CA THR A 57 -7.42 0.49 1.77
C THR A 57 -6.41 -0.41 1.06
N SER A 58 -5.89 -1.42 1.77
CA SER A 58 -5.10 -2.47 1.14
C SER A 58 -5.99 -3.49 0.42
N SER A 59 -5.50 -4.70 0.23
CA SER A 59 -6.20 -5.78 -0.44
C SER A 59 -5.64 -7.12 0.02
N PHE A 60 -6.48 -8.16 -0.02
CA PHE A 60 -6.01 -9.54 0.14
C PHE A 60 -4.91 -9.91 -0.88
N ALA A 61 -4.79 -9.17 -1.99
CA ALA A 61 -3.67 -9.24 -2.92
C ALA A 61 -2.28 -9.04 -2.29
N ALA A 62 -2.18 -8.25 -1.21
CA ALA A 62 -0.95 -8.01 -0.46
C ALA A 62 -0.60 -9.13 0.52
N VAL A 63 -1.53 -10.05 0.77
CA VAL A 63 -1.44 -11.15 1.74
C VAL A 63 -1.35 -12.52 1.05
N ASN A 64 -2.09 -12.71 -0.04
CA ASN A 64 -2.18 -13.98 -0.75
C ASN A 64 -0.84 -14.37 -1.40
N ASP A 65 -0.38 -15.60 -1.16
CA ASP A 65 0.63 -16.28 -1.97
C ASP A 65 -0.05 -17.23 -2.97
N ALA A 66 -0.08 -16.86 -4.26
CA ALA A 66 -0.74 -17.67 -5.28
C ALA A 66 0.14 -18.79 -5.83
N SER A 67 1.46 -18.75 -5.56
CA SER A 67 2.36 -19.84 -5.95
C SER A 67 2.02 -21.15 -5.24
N LYS A 68 1.29 -21.06 -4.12
CA LYS A 68 0.79 -22.19 -3.33
C LYS A 68 -0.54 -22.76 -3.83
N GLY A 69 -1.10 -22.21 -4.91
CA GLY A 69 -2.40 -22.64 -5.43
C GLY A 69 -3.55 -22.44 -4.43
N LEU A 70 -4.62 -23.22 -4.59
CA LEU A 70 -5.75 -23.21 -3.65
C LEU A 70 -5.35 -23.89 -2.33
N ARG A 71 -5.52 -23.18 -1.21
CA ARG A 71 -5.15 -23.65 0.13
C ARG A 71 -6.40 -23.84 0.99
N SER A 72 -7.12 -24.94 0.80
CA SER A 72 -8.41 -25.20 1.46
C SER A 72 -8.35 -25.32 3.00
N VAL A 73 -7.18 -25.61 3.57
CA VAL A 73 -6.97 -25.80 5.02
C VAL A 73 -6.11 -24.68 5.63
N TYR A 74 -5.76 -23.65 4.85
CA TYR A 74 -4.93 -22.56 5.36
C TYR A 74 -5.78 -21.37 5.80
N SER A 75 -5.55 -20.91 7.02
CA SER A 75 -6.09 -19.66 7.53
C SER A 75 -5.05 -18.55 7.41
N TYR A 76 -5.34 -17.56 6.58
CA TYR A 76 -4.53 -16.35 6.49
C TYR A 76 -4.70 -15.49 7.75
N THR A 77 -3.64 -14.80 8.11
CA THR A 77 -3.51 -13.91 9.27
C THR A 77 -2.82 -12.62 8.84
N GLU A 78 -2.78 -11.63 9.71
CA GLU A 78 -2.09 -10.34 9.49
C GLU A 78 -0.55 -10.49 9.39
N LYS A 79 -0.02 -11.68 9.71
CA LYS A 79 1.40 -12.01 9.56
C LYS A 79 1.74 -12.49 8.16
N ASP A 80 0.74 -12.86 7.36
CA ASP A 80 0.92 -13.36 6.02
C ASP A 80 1.18 -12.23 5.03
N TRP A 81 2.13 -12.48 4.12
CA TRP A 81 2.49 -11.54 3.07
C TRP A 81 2.54 -12.25 1.72
N CYS A 82 2.07 -11.55 0.70
CA CYS A 82 2.33 -11.91 -0.68
C CYS A 82 3.86 -11.89 -0.92
N PRO A 83 4.44 -12.94 -1.53
CA PRO A 83 5.88 -13.03 -1.72
C PRO A 83 6.38 -12.10 -2.84
N LEU A 84 5.48 -11.49 -3.61
CA LEU A 84 5.83 -10.63 -4.73
C LEU A 84 6.64 -9.41 -4.26
N THR A 85 7.60 -9.05 -5.10
CA THR A 85 8.54 -7.94 -4.92
C THR A 85 8.31 -6.87 -5.98
N TYR A 86 9.02 -5.76 -5.84
CA TYR A 86 9.05 -4.71 -6.86
C TYR A 86 9.54 -5.25 -8.22
N ALA A 87 10.57 -6.11 -8.20
CA ALA A 87 11.11 -6.71 -9.41
C ALA A 87 10.09 -7.61 -10.12
N ASP A 88 9.27 -8.36 -9.37
CA ASP A 88 8.18 -9.15 -9.94
C ASP A 88 7.13 -8.26 -10.60
N GLY A 89 6.77 -7.14 -9.97
CA GLY A 89 5.86 -6.15 -10.56
C GLY A 89 6.43 -5.51 -11.83
N LEU A 90 7.73 -5.23 -11.86
CA LEU A 90 8.41 -4.65 -13.03
C LEU A 90 8.42 -5.65 -14.21
N ALA A 91 8.57 -6.94 -13.91
CA ALA A 91 8.56 -8.02 -14.88
C ALA A 91 7.15 -8.41 -15.36
N ALA A 92 6.08 -7.89 -14.75
CA ALA A 92 4.69 -8.31 -14.99
C ALA A 92 4.07 -7.80 -16.31
N LYS A 93 4.89 -7.52 -17.32
CA LYS A 93 4.44 -7.12 -18.67
C LYS A 93 3.70 -8.30 -19.29
N ASN A 94 2.36 -8.25 -19.28
CA ASN A 94 1.39 -9.30 -19.68
C ASN A 94 0.96 -10.28 -18.57
N ASP A 95 1.37 -10.09 -17.32
CA ASP A 95 0.80 -10.80 -16.17
C ASP A 95 -0.03 -9.81 -15.33
N HIS A 96 -1.30 -9.68 -15.69
CA HIS A 96 -2.21 -8.74 -15.04
C HIS A 96 -2.40 -9.00 -13.54
N LEU A 97 -2.32 -10.27 -13.11
CA LEU A 97 -2.47 -10.61 -11.70
C LEU A 97 -1.25 -10.16 -10.91
N THR A 98 -0.04 -10.42 -11.39
CA THR A 98 1.19 -9.93 -10.76
C THR A 98 1.28 -8.40 -10.83
N ALA A 99 0.92 -7.80 -11.97
CA ALA A 99 0.90 -6.34 -12.16
C ALA A 99 -0.07 -5.64 -11.21
N TYR A 100 -1.14 -6.30 -10.78
CA TYR A 100 -2.04 -5.77 -9.74
C TYR A 100 -1.52 -6.04 -8.32
N ARG A 101 -1.06 -7.26 -8.04
CA ARG A 101 -0.74 -7.70 -6.67
C ARG A 101 0.59 -7.16 -6.15
N ALA A 102 1.62 -7.09 -6.98
CA ALA A 102 2.94 -6.61 -6.58
C ALA A 102 2.88 -5.14 -6.08
N PRO A 103 2.25 -4.18 -6.80
CA PRO A 103 2.10 -2.82 -6.29
C PRO A 103 1.31 -2.71 -4.98
N LYS A 104 0.25 -3.51 -4.79
CA LYS A 104 -0.49 -3.54 -3.51
C LYS A 104 0.42 -3.98 -2.37
N THR A 105 1.19 -5.04 -2.59
CA THR A 105 2.15 -5.57 -1.63
C THR A 105 3.23 -4.53 -1.30
N CYS A 106 3.82 -3.91 -2.32
CA CYS A 106 4.87 -2.90 -2.14
C CYS A 106 4.37 -1.63 -1.46
N ALA A 107 3.17 -1.15 -1.82
CA ALA A 107 2.58 0.04 -1.22
C ALA A 107 2.26 -0.17 0.27
N GLU A 108 1.72 -1.34 0.63
CA GLU A 108 1.46 -1.66 2.02
C GLU A 108 2.75 -1.81 2.83
N ARG A 109 3.77 -2.52 2.30
CA ARG A 109 5.09 -2.59 2.95
C ARG A 109 5.70 -1.21 3.14
N ALA A 110 5.63 -0.34 2.14
CA ALA A 110 6.13 1.03 2.25
C ALA A 110 5.41 1.82 3.35
N ALA A 111 4.10 1.62 3.53
CA ALA A 111 3.35 2.25 4.63
C ALA A 111 3.83 1.79 6.01
N TRP A 112 4.10 0.49 6.18
CA TRP A 112 4.64 -0.04 7.43
C TRP A 112 6.09 0.40 7.68
N GLU A 113 6.93 0.40 6.64
CA GLU A 113 8.30 0.93 6.74
C GLU A 113 8.32 2.42 7.12
N PHE A 114 7.38 3.21 6.60
CA PHE A 114 7.22 4.61 6.98
C PHE A 114 6.92 4.75 8.48
N LEU A 115 6.03 3.92 9.02
CA LEU A 115 5.70 3.92 10.45
C LEU A 115 6.95 3.65 11.31
N ASP A 116 7.76 2.66 10.91
CA ASP A 116 8.98 2.28 11.63
C ASP A 116 10.06 3.37 11.58
N LYS A 117 10.24 4.01 10.42
CA LYS A 117 11.27 5.02 10.18
C LYS A 117 10.89 6.40 10.76
N GLU A 118 9.71 6.89 10.43
CA GLU A 118 9.29 8.27 10.71
C GLU A 118 8.57 8.43 12.05
N LYS A 119 8.09 7.32 12.63
CA LYS A 119 7.38 7.29 13.93
C LYS A 119 6.32 8.40 14.04
N PRO A 120 5.38 8.50 13.09
CA PRO A 120 4.34 9.53 13.10
C PRO A 120 3.51 9.48 14.38
N SER A 121 2.99 10.63 14.79
CA SER A 121 2.02 10.71 15.90
C SER A 121 0.64 10.16 15.53
N SER A 122 0.36 9.97 14.24
CA SER A 122 -0.87 9.33 13.74
C SER A 122 -0.80 7.81 13.90
N THR A 123 -1.92 7.19 14.26
CA THR A 123 -2.08 5.74 14.13
C THR A 123 -2.37 5.36 12.67
N ILE A 124 -1.84 4.21 12.22
CA ILE A 124 -2.01 3.69 10.85
C ILE A 124 -2.67 2.30 10.91
N ALA A 125 -3.56 2.00 9.96
CA ALA A 125 -4.13 0.68 9.72
C ALA A 125 -4.31 0.43 8.21
N THR A 126 -4.26 -0.84 7.79
CA THR A 126 -4.40 -1.30 6.40
C THR A 126 -5.55 -2.27 6.22
#